data_AF-A0A5X6LDB9-F1
#
_entry.id   AF-A0A5X6LDB9-F1
#
_cell.length_a   1.000
_cell.length_b   1.000
_cell.length_c   1.000
_cell.angle_alpha   90.00
_cell.angle_beta   90.00
_cell.angle_gamma   90.00
#
_symmetry.space_group_name_H-M   'P 1'
#
loop_
_entity.id
_entity.type
_entity.pdbx_description
1 polymer ?
#
loop_
_entity_poly.entity_id
_entity_poly.type
_entity_poly.pdbx_seq_one_letter_code
_entity_poly.pdbx_strand_id
1 'polypeptide(L)'
;MTKTGRFNTENSSLGRAALFLGEDNSANVNGHVYLIRLKEGVLHEFIVYILTSNEYREHIREVCVGGIDKRQLNKEHIEDFPIICPPDDLQMEFMRKLNSIQKIRSNAMTGLKEVIPLFNTLNQKAFSGGL
;
A
#
# COMPACT_ATOMS: atom_id res chain seq x y z
N MET A 1 1.30 -9.51 -5.82
CA MET A 1 1.29 -9.55 -4.35
C MET A 1 2.37 -10.46 -3.82
N THR A 2 3.10 -10.07 -2.78
CA THR A 2 4.15 -10.90 -2.15
C THR A 2 3.56 -12.09 -1.39
N LYS A 3 3.98 -13.29 -1.79
CA LYS A 3 3.54 -14.58 -1.25
C LYS A 3 4.22 -14.95 0.07
N THR A 4 5.49 -14.59 0.20
CA THR A 4 6.35 -15.04 1.31
C THR A 4 6.87 -13.83 2.09
N GLY A 5 6.89 -13.94 3.41
CA GLY A 5 7.45 -12.90 4.29
C GLY A 5 7.66 -13.40 5.71
N ARG A 6 8.36 -12.60 6.53
CA ARG A 6 8.56 -12.86 7.96
C ARG A 6 7.41 -12.23 8.74
N PHE A 7 6.62 -13.04 9.44
CA PHE A 7 5.37 -12.61 10.05
C PHE A 7 5.56 -11.69 11.25
N ASN A 8 6.54 -12.00 12.11
CA ASN A 8 6.76 -11.26 13.36
C ASN A 8 7.55 -9.95 13.17
N THR A 9 7.89 -9.59 11.93
CA THR A 9 8.60 -8.34 11.64
C THR A 9 7.59 -7.23 11.35
N GLU A 10 7.73 -6.08 12.02
CA GLU A 10 6.87 -4.90 11.82
C GLU A 10 6.76 -4.51 10.33
N ASN A 11 7.89 -4.57 9.63
CA ASN A 11 8.03 -4.31 8.20
C ASN A 11 7.92 -5.57 7.33
N SER A 12 7.10 -6.55 7.72
CA SER A 12 6.87 -7.74 6.91
C SER A 12 6.47 -7.37 5.47
N SER A 13 7.07 -8.08 4.51
CA SER A 13 6.66 -8.03 3.12
C SER A 13 5.44 -8.91 2.85
N LEU A 14 4.99 -9.79 3.76
CA LEU A 14 3.90 -10.73 3.50
C LEU A 14 2.61 -9.98 3.13
N GLY A 15 1.97 -10.35 2.01
CA GLY A 15 0.67 -9.78 1.61
C GLY A 15 0.70 -8.43 0.92
N ARG A 16 1.87 -7.81 0.72
CA ARG A 16 1.96 -6.52 0.03
C ARG A 16 1.54 -6.65 -1.45
N ALA A 17 0.58 -5.83 -1.86
CA ALA A 17 0.13 -5.73 -3.24
C ALA A 17 0.63 -4.44 -3.91
N ALA A 18 0.74 -4.48 -5.23
CA ALA A 18 1.09 -3.35 -6.08
C ALA A 18 0.45 -3.54 -7.44
N LEU A 19 0.15 -2.42 -8.12
CA LEU A 19 -0.31 -2.41 -9.50
C LEU A 19 0.88 -2.37 -10.45
N PHE A 20 0.86 -3.19 -11.49
CA PHE A 20 1.82 -3.10 -12.58
C PHE A 20 1.31 -2.10 -13.61
N LEU A 21 2.12 -1.07 -13.91
CA LEU A 21 1.79 0.03 -14.83
C LEU A 21 2.71 0.07 -16.06
N GLY A 22 3.51 -0.98 -16.28
CA GLY A 22 4.43 -1.04 -17.42
C GLY A 22 3.73 -1.39 -18.73
N GLU A 23 4.39 -1.09 -19.84
CA GLU A 23 3.90 -1.40 -21.18
C GLU A 23 3.95 -2.92 -21.46
N ASP A 24 2.95 -3.39 -22.21
CA ASP A 24 2.93 -4.70 -22.88
C ASP A 24 3.14 -5.96 -22.01
N ASN A 25 2.63 -6.00 -20.78
CA ASN A 25 2.71 -7.19 -19.91
C ASN A 25 4.14 -7.77 -19.76
N SER A 26 5.17 -6.96 -20.01
CA SER A 26 6.56 -7.38 -20.21
C SER A 26 7.32 -7.66 -18.91
N ALA A 27 6.61 -7.94 -17.82
CA ALA A 27 7.19 -8.12 -16.50
C ALA A 27 7.51 -9.59 -16.20
N ASN A 28 8.72 -9.82 -15.68
CA ASN A 28 9.09 -11.09 -15.07
C ASN A 28 8.72 -11.08 -13.59
N VAL A 29 7.97 -12.09 -13.15
CA VAL A 29 7.59 -12.27 -11.74
C VAL A 29 8.44 -13.34 -11.07
N ASN A 30 8.92 -13.06 -9.87
CA ASN A 30 9.62 -14.03 -9.03
C ASN A 30 8.62 -15.01 -8.38
N GLY A 31 9.02 -16.26 -8.10
CA GLY A 31 8.19 -17.27 -7.43
C GLY A 31 7.69 -16.93 -6.01
N HIS A 32 8.19 -15.85 -5.41
CA HIS A 32 7.70 -15.26 -4.17
C HIS A 32 6.62 -14.20 -4.36
N VAL A 33 6.11 -14.01 -5.58
CA VAL A 33 5.05 -13.06 -5.90
C VAL A 33 3.93 -13.78 -6.64
N TYR A 34 2.69 -13.53 -6.24
CA TYR A 34 1.51 -13.86 -7.00
C TYR A 34 1.19 -12.77 -8.02
N LEU A 35 0.97 -13.19 -9.26
CA LEU A 35 0.30 -12.40 -10.28
C LEU A 35 -1.20 -12.59 -10.12
N ILE A 36 -1.91 -11.51 -9.79
CA ILE A 36 -3.37 -11.51 -9.65
C ILE A 36 -3.93 -10.81 -10.88
N ARG A 37 -4.77 -11.51 -11.65
CA ARG A 37 -5.50 -10.95 -12.79
C ARG A 37 -6.96 -10.78 -12.39
N LEU A 38 -7.45 -9.55 -12.47
CA LEU A 38 -8.83 -9.24 -12.13
C LEU A 38 -9.75 -9.58 -13.29
N LYS A 39 -11.03 -9.84 -12.96
CA LYS A 39 -12.08 -10.00 -13.97
C LYS A 39 -12.43 -8.63 -14.56
N GLU A 40 -13.07 -8.65 -15.73
CA GLU A 40 -13.64 -7.44 -16.32
C GLU A 40 -14.68 -6.79 -15.39
N GLY A 41 -14.83 -5.47 -15.49
CA GLY A 41 -15.75 -4.71 -14.64
C GLY A 41 -15.26 -4.49 -13.21
N VAL A 42 -13.95 -4.63 -12.95
CA VAL A 42 -13.37 -4.35 -11.63
C VAL A 42 -12.27 -3.30 -11.77
N LEU A 43 -12.38 -2.22 -10.99
CA LEU A 43 -11.38 -1.15 -10.99
C LEU A 43 -10.13 -1.63 -10.26
N HIS A 44 -9.00 -1.66 -10.95
CA HIS A 44 -7.77 -2.28 -10.46
C HIS A 44 -7.21 -1.54 -9.24
N GLU A 45 -7.25 -0.22 -9.28
CA GLU A 45 -6.77 0.66 -8.22
C GLU A 45 -7.60 0.49 -6.94
N PHE A 46 -8.90 0.24 -7.07
CA PHE A 46 -9.78 -0.03 -5.94
C PHE A 46 -9.41 -1.34 -5.24
N ILE A 47 -9.14 -2.40 -6.01
CA ILE A 47 -8.69 -3.67 -5.44
C ILE A 47 -7.31 -3.54 -4.79
N VAL A 48 -6.36 -2.86 -5.44
CA VAL A 48 -5.04 -2.63 -4.85
C VAL A 48 -5.15 -1.82 -3.55
N TYR A 49 -6.05 -0.86 -3.48
CA TYR A 49 -6.34 -0.15 -2.22
C TYR A 49 -6.81 -1.11 -1.12
N ILE A 50 -7.77 -1.99 -1.41
CA ILE A 50 -8.23 -3.01 -0.43
C ILE A 50 -7.05 -3.91 -0.01
N LEU A 51 -6.30 -4.45 -0.96
CA LEU A 51 -5.16 -5.34 -0.70
C LEU A 51 -3.96 -4.65 -0.01
N THR A 52 -3.98 -3.34 0.14
CA THR A 52 -2.95 -2.56 0.87
C THR A 52 -3.51 -1.90 2.12
N SER A 53 -4.78 -2.13 2.43
CA SER A 53 -5.44 -1.65 3.63
C SER A 53 -4.92 -2.35 4.89
N ASN A 54 -5.11 -1.72 6.05
CA ASN A 54 -4.72 -2.31 7.32
C ASN A 54 -5.57 -3.55 7.62
N GLU A 55 -6.85 -3.49 7.26
CA GLU A 55 -7.84 -4.54 7.40
C GLU A 55 -7.40 -5.81 6.66
N TYR A 56 -6.93 -5.67 5.41
CA TYR A 56 -6.36 -6.79 4.66
C TYR A 56 -5.11 -7.37 5.33
N ARG A 57 -4.24 -6.50 5.84
CA ARG A 57 -3.01 -6.93 6.50
C ARG A 57 -3.29 -7.70 7.79
N GLU A 58 -4.23 -7.24 8.59
CA GLU A 58 -4.64 -7.93 9.82
C GLU A 58 -5.34 -9.25 9.49
N HIS A 59 -6.21 -9.28 8.47
CA HIS A 59 -6.83 -10.54 8.04
C HIS A 59 -5.79 -11.58 7.59
N ILE A 60 -4.79 -11.18 6.80
CA ILE A 60 -3.66 -12.07 6.44
C ILE A 60 -3.01 -12.65 7.68
N ARG A 61 -2.87 -11.85 8.75
CA ARG A 61 -2.26 -12.31 9.99
C ARG A 61 -3.11 -13.31 10.73
N GLU A 62 -4.41 -13.13 10.70
CA GLU A 62 -5.38 -14.05 11.30
C GLU A 62 -5.42 -15.40 10.58
N VAL A 63 -5.40 -15.41 9.24
CA VAL A 63 -5.51 -16.67 8.47
C VAL A 63 -4.17 -17.38 8.28
N CYS A 64 -3.05 -16.67 8.27
CA CYS A 64 -1.71 -17.27 8.14
C CYS A 64 -1.15 -17.76 9.47
N VAL A 65 -1.77 -18.80 10.04
CA VAL A 65 -1.39 -19.40 11.33
C VAL A 65 -0.27 -20.44 11.24
N GLY A 66 0.35 -20.80 12.38
CA GLY A 66 1.34 -21.89 12.54
C GLY A 66 2.55 -21.52 13.41
N GLY A 67 3.61 -22.34 13.42
CA GLY A 67 4.71 -22.20 14.40
C GLY A 67 5.99 -21.51 13.93
N ILE A 68 6.10 -21.14 12.65
CA ILE A 68 7.36 -20.68 12.04
C ILE A 68 7.22 -19.23 11.57
N ASP A 69 8.25 -18.40 11.82
CA ASP A 69 8.25 -16.97 11.47
C ASP A 69 8.11 -16.71 9.95
N LYS A 70 8.75 -17.54 9.11
CA LYS A 70 8.62 -17.44 7.66
C LYS A 70 7.30 -18.07 7.20
N ARG A 71 6.39 -17.23 6.73
CA ARG A 71 5.06 -17.62 6.27
C ARG A 71 4.92 -17.58 4.77
N GLN A 72 3.94 -18.33 4.28
CA GLN A 72 3.56 -18.35 2.89
C GLN A 72 2.05 -18.26 2.77
N LEU A 73 1.56 -17.29 2.01
CA LEU A 73 0.17 -17.28 1.54
C LEU A 73 0.02 -18.42 0.53
N ASN A 74 -1.04 -19.22 0.65
CA ASN A 74 -1.44 -20.16 -0.40
C ASN A 74 -2.48 -19.49 -1.31
N LYS A 75 -2.96 -20.24 -2.31
CA LYS A 75 -3.95 -19.75 -3.26
C LYS A 75 -5.31 -19.51 -2.60
N GLU A 76 -5.74 -20.44 -1.73
CA GLU A 76 -7.02 -20.39 -1.01
C GLU A 76 -7.15 -19.11 -0.17
N HIS A 77 -6.10 -18.73 0.58
CA HIS A 77 -6.11 -17.49 1.38
C HIS A 77 -6.37 -16.22 0.55
N ILE A 78 -6.08 -16.24 -0.75
CA ILE A 78 -6.27 -15.10 -1.65
C ILE A 78 -7.65 -15.17 -2.30
N GLU A 79 -8.09 -16.36 -2.69
CA GLU A 79 -9.38 -16.56 -3.37
C GLU A 79 -10.57 -16.45 -2.41
N ASP A 80 -10.39 -16.88 -1.15
CA ASP A 80 -11.44 -16.85 -0.13
C ASP A 80 -11.50 -15.52 0.64
N PHE A 81 -10.61 -14.57 0.30
CA PHE A 81 -10.58 -13.29 0.98
C PHE A 81 -11.88 -12.50 0.70
N PRO A 82 -12.61 -12.03 1.73
CA PRO A 82 -13.81 -11.24 1.53
C PRO A 82 -13.47 -9.86 0.94
N ILE A 83 -13.75 -9.67 -0.35
CA ILE A 83 -13.62 -8.40 -1.05
C ILE A 83 -15.01 -7.86 -1.37
N ILE A 84 -15.28 -6.62 -0.97
CA ILE A 84 -16.46 -5.89 -1.42
C ILE A 84 -16.33 -5.54 -2.91
N CYS A 85 -17.40 -5.70 -3.67
CA CYS A 85 -17.45 -5.34 -5.08
C CYS A 85 -18.66 -4.43 -5.33
N PRO A 86 -18.59 -3.13 -4.95
CA PRO A 86 -19.65 -2.18 -5.24
C PRO A 86 -19.70 -1.88 -6.75
N PRO A 87 -20.81 -1.31 -7.26
CA PRO A 87 -20.89 -0.82 -8.64
C PRO A 87 -19.76 0.14 -9.05
N ASP A 88 -19.42 0.15 -10.35
CA ASP A 88 -18.27 0.87 -10.91
C ASP A 88 -18.27 2.38 -10.61
N ASP A 89 -19.45 3.00 -10.62
CA ASP A 89 -19.62 4.41 -10.29
C ASP A 89 -19.18 4.73 -8.87
N LEU A 90 -19.54 3.88 -7.90
CA LEU A 90 -19.11 4.00 -6.52
C LEU A 90 -17.61 3.71 -6.34
N GLN A 91 -17.06 2.73 -7.06
CA GLN A 91 -15.62 2.47 -7.07
C GLN A 91 -14.85 3.70 -7.58
N MET A 92 -15.28 4.28 -8.70
CA MET A 92 -14.67 5.46 -9.29
C MET A 92 -14.82 6.70 -8.41
N GLU A 93 -15.99 6.92 -7.80
CA GLU A 93 -16.21 8.03 -6.87
C GLU A 93 -15.29 7.92 -5.65
N PHE A 94 -15.18 6.74 -5.06
CA PHE A 94 -14.28 6.47 -3.94
C PHE A 94 -12.84 6.80 -4.31
N MET A 95 -12.35 6.27 -5.44
CA MET A 95 -10.97 6.50 -5.88
C MET A 95 -10.69 7.99 -6.15
N ARG A 96 -11.65 8.73 -6.71
CA ARG A 96 -11.51 10.18 -6.94
C ARG A 96 -11.34 10.97 -5.64
N LYS A 97 -12.13 10.64 -4.62
CA LYS A 97 -12.03 11.27 -3.30
C LYS A 97 -10.70 10.92 -2.64
N LEU A 98 -10.32 9.64 -2.67
CA LEU A 98 -9.08 9.14 -2.11
C LEU A 98 -7.86 9.84 -2.73
N ASN A 99 -7.79 9.89 -4.06
CA ASN A 99 -6.68 10.54 -4.78
C ASN A 99 -6.59 12.03 -4.45
N SER A 100 -7.72 12.71 -4.32
CA SER A 100 -7.76 14.12 -3.93
C SER A 100 -7.18 14.34 -2.52
N ILE A 101 -7.58 13.50 -1.56
CA ILE A 101 -7.07 13.53 -0.19
C ILE A 101 -5.56 13.22 -0.15
N GLN A 102 -5.13 12.19 -0.89
CA GLN A 102 -3.72 11.81 -0.97
C GLN A 102 -2.86 12.92 -1.56
N LYS A 103 -3.35 13.64 -2.59
CA LYS A 103 -2.67 14.80 -3.17
C LYS A 103 -2.50 15.93 -2.16
N ILE A 104 -3.57 16.27 -1.43
CA ILE A 104 -3.52 17.30 -0.38
C ILE A 104 -2.50 16.91 0.68
N ARG A 105 -2.54 15.67 1.16
CA ARG A 105 -1.59 15.14 2.15
C ARG A 105 -0.15 15.21 1.64
N SER A 106 0.09 14.79 0.40
CA SER A 106 1.43 14.82 -0.22
C SER A 106 1.97 16.24 -0.29
N ASN A 107 1.17 17.20 -0.76
CA ASN A 107 1.56 18.61 -0.81
C ASN A 107 1.88 19.18 0.57
N ALA A 108 1.06 18.88 1.59
CA ALA A 108 1.30 19.31 2.96
C ALA A 108 2.61 18.72 3.52
N MET A 109 2.88 17.44 3.28
CA MET A 109 4.12 16.80 3.69
C MET A 109 5.36 17.38 2.98
N THR A 110 5.24 17.72 1.70
CA THR A 110 6.32 18.40 0.95
C THR A 110 6.59 19.78 1.53
N GLY A 111 5.55 20.58 1.77
CA GLY A 111 5.70 21.90 2.42
C GLY A 111 6.34 21.80 3.80
N LEU A 112 5.96 20.80 4.61
CA LEU A 112 6.56 20.58 5.91
C LEU A 112 8.06 20.25 5.83
N LYS A 113 8.48 19.47 4.83
CA LYS A 113 9.90 19.16 4.58
C LYS A 113 10.73 20.39 4.23
N GLU A 114 10.12 21.42 3.65
CA GLU A 114 10.79 22.68 3.31
C GLU A 114 10.80 23.68 4.48
N VAL A 115 9.70 23.77 5.23
CA VAL A 115 9.54 24.71 6.35
C VAL A 115 10.41 24.33 7.55
N ILE A 116 10.55 23.04 7.87
CA ILE A 116 11.34 22.58 9.04
C ILE A 116 12.81 23.02 8.95
N PRO A 117 13.55 22.76 7.85
CA PRO A 117 14.94 23.22 7.72
C PRO A 117 15.09 24.74 7.79
N LEU A 118 14.16 25.48 7.17
CA LEU A 118 14.18 26.94 7.19
C LEU A 118 14.00 27.48 8.62
N PHE A 119 13.02 26.96 9.35
CA PHE A 119 12.78 27.31 10.75
C PHE A 119 14.00 27.00 11.62
N ASN A 120 14.62 25.83 11.46
CA ASN A 120 15.83 25.44 12.18
C ASN A 120 17.00 26.39 11.89
N THR A 121 17.17 26.80 10.63
CA THR A 121 18.21 27.75 10.22
C THR A 121 17.99 29.13 10.83
N LEU A 122 16.74 29.62 10.83
CA LEU A 122 16.38 30.92 11.41
C LEU A 122 16.59 30.92 12.93
N ASN A 123 16.17 29.85 13.62
CA ASN A 123 16.42 29.71 15.05
C ASN A 123 17.92 29.72 15.35
N GLN A 124 18.72 28.96 14.60
CA GLN A 124 20.17 28.95 14.80
C GLN A 124 20.77 30.36 14.67
N LYS A 125 20.36 31.12 13.64
CA LYS A 125 20.81 32.51 13.45
C LYS A 125 20.38 33.45 14.58
N ALA A 126 19.15 33.31 15.07
CA ALA A 126 18.60 34.13 16.14
C ALA A 126 19.36 33.93 17.46
N PHE A 127 19.71 32.69 17.79
CA PHE A 127 20.46 32.36 19.01
C PHE A 127 21.98 32.53 18.89
N SER A 128 22.53 32.61 17.68
CA SER A 128 23.96 32.87 17.45
C SER A 128 24.31 34.37 17.36
N GLY A 129 23.36 35.27 17.61
CA GLY A 129 23.57 36.73 17.58
C GLY A 129 23.76 37.32 16.16
N GLY A 130 23.30 36.60 15.12
CA GLY A 130 23.46 36.98 13.71
C GLY A 130 22.24 37.66 13.08
N LEU A 131 21.36 38.23 13.90
CA LEU A 131 20.14 38.95 13.52
C LEU A 131 20.18 40.37 14.11
#